data_AF-L7CN35-F1
#
_entry.id   AF-L7CN35-F1
#
_cell.length_a   1.000
_cell.length_b   1.000
_cell.length_c   1.000
_cell.angle_alpha   90.00
_cell.angle_beta   90.00
_cell.angle_gamma   90.00
#
_symmetry.space_group_name_H-M   'P 1'
#
loop_
_entity.id
_entity.type
_entity.pdbx_description
1 polymer ?
#
loop_
_entity_poly.entity_id
_entity_poly.type
_entity_poly.pdbx_seq_one_letter_code
_entity_poly.pdbx_strand_id
1 'polypeptide(L)'
;MSVCRDDGSYAAGCQLKAGWRISRVELEELQSVEISVLWHTEGKGDEDLGVHHFQRYDRSDLERLPLNDRHEIQCVLPASPLSYQGHLMQIHWKIRVRVFLADGREIVAEQPFYLVTHQPDSNQELITDPVPFEDRPDPPQRRSLAAKLPSVISRLRGRRSQS
;
A
#
# COMPACT_ATOMS: atom_id res chain seq x y z
N MET A 1 -3.57 -22.63 -2.87
CA MET A 1 -4.10 -21.26 -3.02
C MET A 1 -3.48 -20.63 -4.26
N SER A 2 -4.13 -19.65 -4.89
CA SER A 2 -3.58 -18.96 -6.08
C SER A 2 -4.03 -17.51 -6.13
N VAL A 3 -3.10 -16.60 -6.44
CA VAL A 3 -3.37 -15.18 -6.74
C VAL A 3 -3.69 -15.00 -8.23
N CYS A 4 -4.47 -13.96 -8.58
CA CYS A 4 -4.90 -13.74 -9.97
C CYS A 4 -3.84 -13.11 -10.90
N ARG A 5 -2.75 -12.56 -10.37
CA ARG A 5 -1.67 -11.98 -11.18
C ARG A 5 -0.45 -12.90 -11.18
N ASP A 6 0.05 -13.22 -12.37
CA ASP A 6 1.15 -14.16 -12.57
C ASP A 6 2.49 -13.63 -12.05
N ASP A 7 2.67 -12.30 -12.06
CA ASP A 7 3.86 -11.63 -11.53
C ASP A 7 3.81 -11.40 -10.01
N GLY A 8 2.68 -11.75 -9.37
CA GLY A 8 2.45 -11.55 -7.95
C GLY A 8 2.49 -10.09 -7.50
N SER A 9 2.42 -9.11 -8.41
CA SER A 9 2.60 -7.68 -8.10
C SER A 9 1.28 -6.91 -8.22
N TYR A 10 0.93 -6.19 -7.15
CA TYR A 10 -0.31 -5.44 -7.05
C TYR A 10 -0.01 -3.98 -6.70
N ALA A 11 -0.64 -3.06 -7.42
CA ALA A 11 -0.52 -1.64 -7.13
C ALA A 11 -1.39 -1.24 -5.93
N ALA A 12 -0.89 -0.32 -5.13
CA ALA A 12 -1.62 0.33 -4.06
C ALA A 12 -2.93 0.95 -4.55
N GLY A 13 -4.01 0.79 -3.79
CA GLY A 13 -5.35 1.26 -4.18
C GLY A 13 -6.04 0.41 -5.25
N CYS A 14 -5.37 -0.59 -5.84
CA CYS A 14 -6.00 -1.53 -6.75
C CYS A 14 -6.61 -2.73 -6.02
N GLN A 15 -7.44 -3.46 -6.76
CA GLN A 15 -8.11 -4.64 -6.25
C GLN A 15 -7.22 -5.88 -6.31
N LEU A 16 -7.13 -6.59 -5.19
CA LEU A 16 -6.62 -7.95 -5.11
C LEU A 16 -7.78 -8.94 -5.28
N LYS A 17 -7.55 -9.97 -6.08
CA LYS A 17 -8.39 -11.17 -6.19
C LYS A 17 -7.52 -12.40 -6.02
N ALA A 18 -7.98 -13.35 -5.21
CA ALA A 18 -7.32 -14.64 -5.06
C ALA A 18 -8.35 -15.75 -4.85
N GLY A 19 -7.95 -16.96 -5.24
CA GLY A 19 -8.75 -18.17 -5.06
C GLY A 19 -8.16 -19.09 -4.01
N TRP A 20 -9.01 -19.65 -3.17
CA TRP A 20 -8.68 -20.68 -2.19
C TRP A 20 -9.65 -21.85 -2.30
N ARG A 21 -9.21 -23.03 -1.87
CA ARG A 21 -10.01 -24.25 -1.79
C ARG A 21 -9.44 -25.13 -0.68
N ILE A 22 -10.29 -25.89 -0.01
CA ILE A 22 -9.88 -26.92 0.94
C ILE A 22 -9.98 -28.26 0.23
N SER A 23 -9.04 -29.16 0.50
CA SER A 23 -9.05 -30.49 -0.10
C SER A 23 -8.42 -31.46 0.86
N ARG A 24 -8.90 -32.71 0.84
CA ARG A 24 -8.40 -33.81 1.69
C ARG A 24 -8.61 -33.58 3.19
N VAL A 25 -9.66 -32.84 3.54
CA VAL A 25 -10.15 -32.68 4.92
C VAL A 25 -11.67 -32.77 4.86
N GLU A 26 -12.25 -33.64 5.68
CA GLU A 26 -13.70 -33.81 5.73
C GLU A 26 -14.33 -32.67 6.51
N LEU A 27 -15.60 -32.33 6.21
CA LEU A 27 -16.30 -31.24 6.88
C LEU A 27 -16.33 -31.48 8.40
N GLU A 28 -16.54 -32.71 8.86
CA GLU A 28 -16.57 -33.14 10.27
C GLU A 28 -15.27 -32.82 11.02
N GLU A 29 -14.13 -32.80 10.32
CA GLU A 29 -12.84 -32.48 10.92
C GLU A 29 -12.60 -30.98 11.05
N LEU A 30 -13.36 -30.14 10.31
CA LEU A 30 -13.19 -28.69 10.29
C LEU A 30 -13.91 -27.99 11.44
N GLN A 31 -13.16 -27.18 12.20
CA GLN A 31 -13.71 -26.27 13.21
C GLN A 31 -14.00 -24.89 12.61
N SER A 32 -13.04 -24.33 11.88
CA SER A 32 -13.17 -23.01 11.25
C SER A 32 -12.06 -22.76 10.22
N VAL A 33 -12.28 -21.78 9.36
CA VAL A 33 -11.31 -21.33 8.36
C VAL A 33 -11.15 -19.82 8.47
N GLU A 34 -9.91 -19.35 8.52
CA GLU A 34 -9.56 -17.92 8.49
C GLU A 34 -8.78 -17.60 7.23
N ILE A 35 -9.11 -16.49 6.60
CA ILE A 35 -8.38 -15.94 5.45
C ILE A 35 -7.97 -14.52 5.82
N SER A 36 -6.68 -14.23 5.68
CA SER A 36 -6.10 -12.93 5.99
C SER A 36 -5.26 -12.43 4.83
N VAL A 37 -5.42 -11.17 4.45
CA VAL A 37 -4.42 -10.42 3.69
C VAL A 37 -3.64 -9.60 4.71
N LEU A 38 -2.34 -9.87 4.83
CA LEU A 38 -1.53 -9.30 5.90
C LEU A 38 -0.14 -8.93 5.39
N TRP A 39 0.52 -8.08 6.16
CA TRP A 39 1.93 -7.78 6.03
C TRP A 39 2.66 -8.04 7.35
N HIS A 40 3.96 -8.27 7.27
CA HIS A 40 4.83 -8.26 8.44
C HIS A 40 6.19 -7.66 8.10
N THR A 41 6.85 -7.10 9.11
CA THR A 41 8.26 -6.70 9.02
C THR A 41 9.17 -7.83 9.48
N GLU A 42 10.31 -7.97 8.83
CA GLU A 42 11.38 -8.90 9.22
C GLU A 42 12.72 -8.16 9.18
N GLY A 43 13.63 -8.40 10.12
CA GLY A 43 14.99 -7.85 10.08
C GLY A 43 15.57 -7.49 11.45
N LYS A 44 16.52 -6.55 11.45
CA LYS A 44 17.12 -6.04 12.70
C LYS A 44 16.22 -4.97 13.30
N GLY A 45 15.50 -5.33 14.37
CA GLY A 45 14.62 -4.43 15.11
C GLY A 45 13.39 -5.16 15.61
N ASP A 46 12.30 -4.41 15.80
CA ASP A 46 11.02 -4.97 16.15
C ASP A 46 10.31 -5.53 14.90
N GLU A 47 9.84 -6.76 15.02
CA GLU A 47 8.92 -7.36 14.06
C GLU A 47 7.50 -6.91 14.37
N ASP A 48 6.78 -6.50 13.34
CA ASP A 48 5.40 -6.04 13.39
C ASP A 48 4.56 -6.80 12.37
N LEU A 49 3.26 -6.89 12.61
CA LEU A 49 2.30 -7.56 11.76
C LEU A 49 1.01 -6.75 11.68
N GLY A 50 0.57 -6.46 10.45
CA GLY A 50 -0.70 -5.81 10.18
C GLY A 50 -1.62 -6.68 9.33
N VAL A 51 -2.87 -6.83 9.77
CA VAL A 51 -3.92 -7.48 8.97
C VAL A 51 -4.71 -6.40 8.24
N HIS A 52 -4.65 -6.42 6.92
CA HIS A 52 -5.40 -5.51 6.06
C HIS A 52 -6.82 -5.99 5.82
N HIS A 53 -6.99 -7.29 5.57
CA HIS A 53 -8.29 -7.90 5.33
C HIS A 53 -8.40 -9.21 6.08
N PHE A 54 -9.55 -9.47 6.68
CA PHE A 54 -9.83 -10.68 7.44
C PHE A 54 -11.22 -11.20 7.14
N GLN A 55 -11.32 -12.51 6.91
CA GLN A 55 -12.56 -13.25 6.78
C GLN A 55 -12.46 -14.53 7.58
N ARG A 56 -13.55 -14.91 8.24
CA ARG A 56 -13.65 -16.14 9.01
C ARG A 56 -14.93 -16.87 8.66
N TYR A 57 -14.82 -18.18 8.48
CA TYR A 57 -15.92 -19.10 8.32
C TYR A 57 -15.93 -20.00 9.56
N ASP A 58 -16.95 -19.84 10.39
CA ASP A 58 -17.19 -20.75 11.50
C ASP A 58 -17.88 -22.02 11.00
N ARG A 59 -18.01 -23.01 11.89
CA ARG A 59 -18.59 -24.31 11.56
C ARG A 59 -19.92 -24.22 10.80
N SER A 60 -20.83 -23.36 11.25
CA SER A 60 -22.14 -23.17 10.62
C SER A 60 -22.07 -22.56 9.21
N ASP A 61 -21.03 -21.79 8.92
CA ASP A 61 -20.81 -21.22 7.59
C ASP A 61 -20.26 -22.30 6.65
N LEU A 62 -19.32 -23.12 7.15
CA LEU A 62 -18.71 -24.22 6.39
C LEU A 62 -19.73 -25.28 5.98
N GLU A 63 -20.74 -25.56 6.81
CA GLU A 63 -21.84 -26.47 6.48
C GLU A 63 -22.71 -26.00 5.31
N ARG A 64 -22.72 -24.70 5.03
CA ARG A 64 -23.46 -24.08 3.92
C ARG A 64 -22.59 -23.80 2.71
N LEU A 65 -21.27 -23.93 2.86
CA LEU A 65 -20.28 -23.62 1.85
C LEU A 65 -19.97 -24.91 1.05
N PRO A 66 -20.01 -24.88 -0.30
CA PRO A 66 -19.54 -26.01 -1.08
C PRO A 66 -18.01 -26.12 -1.00
N LEU A 67 -17.49 -26.78 0.04
CA LEU A 67 -16.06 -26.79 0.41
C LEU A 67 -15.09 -27.25 -0.68
N ASN A 68 -15.56 -28.13 -1.58
CA ASN A 68 -14.76 -28.66 -2.68
C ASN A 68 -14.61 -27.66 -3.85
N ASP A 69 -15.44 -26.61 -3.87
CA ASP A 69 -15.39 -25.58 -4.89
C ASP A 69 -14.26 -24.59 -4.60
N ARG A 70 -13.89 -23.84 -5.63
CA ARG A 70 -12.97 -22.72 -5.48
C ARG A 70 -13.75 -21.51 -4.96
N HIS A 71 -13.28 -20.96 -3.84
CA HIS A 71 -13.80 -19.73 -3.26
C HIS A 71 -12.87 -18.56 -3.55
N GLU A 72 -13.42 -17.35 -3.58
CA GLU A 72 -12.68 -16.12 -3.87
C GLU A 72 -12.59 -15.22 -2.65
N ILE A 73 -11.48 -14.49 -2.58
CA ILE A 73 -11.30 -13.33 -1.73
C ILE A 73 -11.01 -12.11 -2.62
N GLN A 74 -11.64 -10.98 -2.29
CA GLN A 74 -11.51 -9.73 -3.00
C GLN A 74 -11.44 -8.56 -2.02
N CYS A 75 -10.43 -7.71 -2.15
CA CYS A 75 -10.31 -6.47 -1.36
C CYS A 75 -9.54 -5.40 -2.14
N VAL A 76 -9.70 -4.13 -1.75
CA VAL A 76 -8.88 -3.02 -2.26
C VAL A 76 -7.65 -2.89 -1.36
N LEU A 77 -6.45 -2.90 -1.95
CA LEU A 77 -5.20 -2.84 -1.19
C LEU A 77 -4.93 -1.42 -0.68
N PRO A 78 -4.29 -1.27 0.50
CA PRO A 78 -4.06 0.05 1.08
C PRO A 78 -2.93 0.78 0.34
N ALA A 79 -2.76 2.07 0.66
CA ALA A 79 -1.65 2.87 0.16
C ALA A 79 -0.29 2.46 0.75
N SER A 80 -0.30 1.82 1.93
CA SER A 80 0.88 1.49 2.73
C SER A 80 0.59 0.36 3.72
N PRO A 81 1.62 -0.34 4.21
CA PRO A 81 3.02 -0.23 3.80
C PRO A 81 3.27 -0.92 2.46
N LEU A 82 4.15 -0.37 1.62
CA LEU A 82 4.57 -1.06 0.39
C LEU A 82 5.50 -2.22 0.72
N SER A 83 5.56 -3.22 -0.17
CA SER A 83 6.60 -4.23 -0.10
C SER A 83 7.99 -3.60 -0.21
N TYR A 84 8.90 -4.04 0.64
CA TYR A 84 10.24 -3.48 0.71
C TYR A 84 11.26 -4.59 0.99
N GLN A 85 12.35 -4.61 0.22
CA GLN A 85 13.44 -5.58 0.36
C GLN A 85 14.75 -4.84 0.66
N GLY A 86 14.86 -4.32 1.88
CA GLY A 86 16.08 -3.69 2.38
C GLY A 86 16.98 -4.68 3.13
N HIS A 87 18.24 -4.29 3.34
CA HIS A 87 19.19 -5.11 4.09
C HIS A 87 18.92 -5.16 5.60
N LEU A 88 18.41 -4.06 6.17
CA LEU A 88 18.15 -3.95 7.61
C LEU A 88 16.73 -4.39 8.00
N MET A 89 15.77 -4.17 7.11
CA MET A 89 14.37 -4.51 7.31
C MET A 89 13.73 -4.84 5.97
N GLN A 90 12.80 -5.78 5.98
CA GLN A 90 11.96 -6.17 4.86
C GLN A 90 10.48 -6.02 5.27
N ILE A 91 9.61 -5.79 4.28
CA ILE A 91 8.15 -5.77 4.44
C ILE A 91 7.57 -6.77 3.47
N HIS A 92 6.94 -7.81 4.01
CA HIS A 92 6.41 -8.93 3.24
C HIS A 92 4.89 -8.95 3.30
N TRP A 93 4.27 -8.95 2.12
CA TRP A 93 2.84 -9.15 1.97
C TRP A 93 2.51 -10.59 1.63
N LYS A 94 1.43 -11.09 2.22
CA LYS A 94 0.94 -12.43 1.94
C LYS A 94 -0.58 -12.53 2.14
N ILE A 95 -1.16 -13.48 1.45
CA ILE A 95 -2.46 -14.03 1.81
C ILE A 95 -2.17 -15.27 2.66
N ARG A 96 -2.89 -15.43 3.77
CA ARG A 96 -2.77 -16.56 4.69
C ARG A 96 -4.14 -17.19 4.89
N VAL A 97 -4.22 -18.50 4.65
CA VAL A 97 -5.38 -19.32 5.00
C VAL A 97 -4.99 -20.21 6.17
N ARG A 98 -5.72 -20.11 7.27
CA ARG A 98 -5.57 -20.97 8.45
C ARG A 98 -6.81 -21.84 8.56
N VAL A 99 -6.62 -23.15 8.64
CA VAL A 99 -7.68 -24.13 8.84
C VAL A 99 -7.49 -24.71 10.23
N PHE A 100 -8.50 -24.55 11.07
CA PHE A 100 -8.52 -25.09 12.42
C PHE A 100 -9.35 -26.37 12.39
N LEU A 101 -8.77 -27.46 12.89
CA LEU A 101 -9.43 -28.75 12.99
C LEU A 101 -10.07 -28.94 14.37
N ALA A 102 -11.09 -29.80 14.44
CA ALA A 102 -11.81 -30.10 15.69
C ALA A 102 -10.92 -30.76 16.75
N ASP A 103 -9.82 -31.39 16.34
CA ASP A 103 -8.82 -31.99 17.24
C ASP A 103 -7.76 -31.00 17.76
N GLY A 104 -7.91 -29.71 17.42
CA GLY A 104 -7.02 -28.62 17.83
C GLY A 104 -5.80 -28.42 16.93
N ARG A 105 -5.60 -29.24 15.89
CA ARG A 105 -4.55 -28.99 14.90
C ARG A 105 -4.87 -27.76 14.05
N GLU A 106 -3.80 -27.13 13.56
CA GLU A 106 -3.88 -26.01 12.65
C GLU A 106 -3.08 -26.31 11.37
N ILE A 107 -3.69 -26.04 10.21
CA ILE A 107 -3.04 -26.10 8.91
C ILE A 107 -2.97 -24.69 8.35
N VAL A 108 -1.77 -24.25 7.95
CA VAL A 108 -1.55 -22.91 7.40
C VAL A 108 -1.06 -23.02 5.96
N ALA A 109 -1.66 -22.24 5.06
CA ALA A 109 -1.19 -22.04 3.70
C ALA A 109 -0.98 -20.54 3.45
N GLU A 110 0.18 -20.18 2.92
CA GLU A 110 0.54 -18.80 2.61
C GLU A 110 0.85 -18.64 1.11
N GLN A 111 0.44 -17.51 0.54
CA GLN A 111 0.86 -17.08 -0.80
C GLN A 111 1.44 -15.67 -0.69
N PRO A 112 2.75 -15.49 -0.88
CA PRO A 112 3.34 -14.16 -0.94
C PRO A 112 2.89 -13.41 -2.19
N PHE A 113 2.86 -12.08 -2.07
CA PHE A 113 2.69 -11.13 -3.18
C PHE A 113 3.43 -9.83 -2.86
N TYR A 114 3.56 -8.94 -3.85
CA TYR A 114 4.19 -7.63 -3.70
C TYR A 114 3.15 -6.52 -3.80
N LEU A 115 3.15 -5.60 -2.83
CA LEU A 115 2.41 -4.34 -2.92
C LEU A 115 3.36 -3.23 -3.38
N VAL A 116 3.10 -2.67 -4.56
CA VAL A 116 3.95 -1.64 -5.18
C VAL A 116 3.19 -0.31 -5.30
N THR A 117 3.92 0.77 -5.56
CA THR A 117 3.28 2.07 -5.83
C THR A 117 2.34 1.94 -7.02
N HIS A 118 1.20 2.64 -6.96
CA HIS A 118 0.46 2.94 -8.17
C HIS A 118 1.27 3.98 -8.94
N GLN A 119 2.00 3.55 -9.96
CA GLN A 119 2.56 4.48 -10.91
C GLN A 119 1.40 4.89 -11.83
N PRO A 120 0.82 6.09 -11.70
CA PRO A 120 -0.08 6.57 -12.74
C PRO A 120 0.71 6.50 -14.06
N ASP A 121 0.04 6.05 -15.12
CA ASP A 121 0.63 5.98 -16.45
C ASP A 121 1.44 7.24 -16.69
N SER A 122 2.72 7.00 -16.96
CA SER A 122 3.82 7.93 -17.11
C SER A 122 3.39 9.36 -17.46
N ASN A 123 4.01 10.32 -16.79
CA ASN A 123 4.04 11.75 -17.15
C ASN A 123 4.73 11.95 -18.53
N GLN A 124 4.21 11.32 -19.59
CA GLN A 124 4.74 11.27 -20.96
C GLN A 124 4.26 12.46 -21.81
N GLU A 125 3.44 13.36 -21.28
CA GLU A 125 3.08 14.63 -21.93
C GLU A 125 4.01 15.80 -21.54
N LEU A 126 5.20 15.53 -21.02
CA LEU A 126 6.24 16.54 -20.92
C LEU A 126 7.35 16.20 -21.91
N ILE A 127 7.12 16.61 -23.17
CA ILE A 127 8.07 17.04 -24.21
C ILE A 127 7.61 16.55 -25.59
N THR A 128 6.89 17.43 -26.31
CA THR A 128 6.87 17.62 -27.79
C THR A 128 5.99 18.87 -27.99
N ASP A 129 6.46 20.06 -28.33
CA ASP A 129 7.47 20.45 -29.33
C ASP A 129 8.26 21.71 -28.88
N PRO A 130 9.48 21.96 -29.40
CA PRO A 130 10.06 23.29 -29.34
C PRO A 130 9.19 24.23 -30.19
N VAL A 131 8.47 25.14 -29.54
CA VAL A 131 7.79 26.24 -30.23
C VAL A 131 8.85 27.03 -30.99
N PRO A 132 8.76 27.18 -32.33
CA PRO A 132 9.65 28.05 -33.07
C PRO A 132 9.58 29.45 -32.48
N PHE A 133 10.75 30.04 -32.24
CA PHE A 133 10.89 31.38 -31.69
C PHE A 133 10.59 32.39 -32.80
N GLU A 134 9.32 32.50 -33.23
CA GLU A 134 8.90 33.54 -34.17
C GLU A 134 7.93 34.52 -33.49
N ASP A 135 8.36 35.79 -33.54
CA ASP A 135 7.68 37.03 -33.17
C ASP A 135 7.12 37.14 -31.76
N ARG A 136 8.05 37.21 -30.79
CA ARG A 136 7.80 37.95 -29.56
C ARG A 136 7.84 39.45 -29.89
N PRO A 137 6.74 40.22 -29.76
CA PRO A 137 6.83 41.67 -29.90
C PRO A 137 7.74 42.22 -28.80
N ASP A 138 8.63 43.14 -29.18
CA ASP A 138 9.59 43.76 -28.26
C ASP A 138 8.89 44.31 -27.01
N PRO A 139 9.44 44.08 -25.81
CA PRO A 139 8.87 44.63 -24.59
C PRO A 139 8.91 46.17 -24.65
N PRO A 140 7.83 46.86 -24.24
CA PRO A 140 7.81 48.32 -24.27
C PRO A 140 8.92 48.88 -23.36
N GLN A 141 9.74 49.78 -23.93
CA GLN A 141 10.83 50.44 -23.22
C GLN A 141 10.31 51.10 -21.93
N ARG A 142 10.80 50.60 -20.79
CA ARG A 142 10.51 51.15 -19.47
C ARG A 142 11.06 52.57 -19.38
N ARG A 143 10.17 53.57 -19.42
CA ARG A 143 10.51 54.93 -18.98
C ARG A 143 10.89 54.90 -17.50
N SER A 144 12.13 55.27 -17.21
CA SER A 144 12.68 55.42 -15.86
C SER A 144 11.87 56.44 -15.05
N LEU A 145 11.16 55.98 -14.02
CA LEU A 145 10.65 56.84 -12.95
C LEU A 145 11.60 56.75 -11.75
N ALA A 146 12.60 57.63 -11.75
CA ALA A 146 13.38 57.92 -10.55
C ALA A 146 12.55 58.80 -9.62
N ALA A 147 12.00 58.23 -8.54
CA ALA A 147 11.53 59.02 -7.39
C ALA A 147 11.51 58.19 -6.09
N LYS A 148 12.59 58.36 -5.32
CA LYS A 148 12.66 58.49 -3.85
C LYS A 148 11.87 57.49 -2.98
N LEU A 149 12.59 56.48 -2.49
CA LEU A 149 12.20 55.71 -1.29
C LEU A 149 12.67 56.46 -0.03
N PRO A 150 11.80 56.75 0.96
CA PRO A 150 12.26 57.23 2.26
C PRO A 150 12.78 56.07 3.12
N SER A 151 14.00 56.25 3.63
CA SER A 151 14.68 55.39 4.60
C SER A 151 13.97 55.44 5.96
N VAL A 152 13.68 54.27 6.56
CA VAL A 152 13.34 54.19 7.98
C VAL A 152 14.40 53.37 8.70
N ILE A 153 15.08 54.08 9.60
CA ILE A 153 16.23 53.65 10.39
C ILE A 153 15.79 52.80 11.60
N SER A 154 16.65 51.83 11.91
CA SER A 154 16.80 51.00 13.11
C SER A 154 16.43 51.63 14.46
N ARG A 155 15.95 50.80 15.41
CA ARG A 155 16.38 50.86 16.83
C ARG A 155 16.42 49.47 17.49
N LEU A 156 17.64 49.00 17.74
CA LEU A 156 17.96 48.05 18.81
C LEU A 156 17.99 48.80 20.14
N ARG A 157 17.38 48.24 21.19
CA ARG A 157 17.85 48.39 22.58
C ARG A 157 17.20 47.33 23.47
N GLY A 158 18.04 46.45 24.02
CA GLY A 158 17.66 45.56 25.11
C GLY A 158 17.54 46.30 26.44
N ARG A 159 16.99 45.61 27.45
CA ARG A 159 17.30 45.89 28.85
C ARG A 159 17.12 44.64 29.73
N ARG A 160 18.13 44.46 30.57
CA ARG A 160 18.30 43.47 31.65
C ARG A 160 17.28 43.61 32.79
N SER A 161 17.02 42.46 33.41
CA SER A 161 16.75 42.07 34.82
C SER A 161 16.41 43.07 35.95
N GLN A 162 15.78 42.47 36.98
CA GLN A 162 15.58 42.84 38.41
C GLN A 162 14.17 43.37 38.72
N SER A 163 13.46 42.92 39.76
CA SER A 163 13.86 42.28 41.03
C SER A 163 12.86 41.20 41.47
#